data_AF-A0A8T1TZJ3-F1
#
_entry.id   AF-A0A8T1TZJ3-F1
#
_cell.length_a   1.000
_cell.length_b   1.000
_cell.length_c   1.000
_cell.angle_alpha   90.00
_cell.angle_beta   90.00
_cell.angle_gamma   90.00
#
_symmetry.space_group_name_H-M   'P 1'
#
loop_
_entity.id
_entity.type
_entity.pdbx_description
1 polymer ?
#
loop_
_entity_poly.entity_id
_entity_poly.type
_entity_poly.pdbx_seq_one_letter_code
_entity_poly.pdbx_strand_id
1 'polypeptide(L)'
;MGPCNLTHGSCQANSLFGTSPATCLMNDQNPKLSVAPFLGSSATAKAFETFSPFICQENLFDKLELSLFPTKETITMCQGKSYRQCQFPGNITGICYNTRFQVLSCVPDDNYIALRRLEIAKGIGPVCDPAVEKWLG
;
A
#
# COMPACT_ATOMS: atom_id res chain seq x y z
N MET A 1 -7.80 9.95 15.53
CA MET A 1 -7.82 8.47 15.59
C MET A 1 -9.26 8.02 15.52
N GLY A 2 -9.57 7.06 14.65
CA GLY A 2 -10.95 6.65 14.36
C GLY A 2 -11.59 5.84 15.49
N PRO A 3 -12.90 5.56 15.39
CA PRO A 3 -13.58 4.61 16.27
C PRO A 3 -12.87 3.26 16.25
N CYS A 4 -12.99 2.47 17.33
CA CYS A 4 -12.48 1.10 17.27
C CYS A 4 -13.24 0.33 16.20
N ASN A 5 -12.56 0.05 15.08
CA ASN A 5 -13.14 -0.66 13.96
C ASN A 5 -12.43 -1.99 13.75
N LEU A 6 -12.92 -3.04 14.43
CA LEU A 6 -12.38 -4.38 14.31
C LEU A 6 -12.66 -5.04 12.96
N THR A 7 -13.46 -4.44 12.07
CA THR A 7 -13.68 -4.97 10.72
C THR A 7 -12.59 -4.55 9.72
N HIS A 8 -11.74 -3.57 10.08
CA HIS A 8 -10.64 -3.13 9.23
C HIS A 8 -9.64 -4.27 9.00
N GLY A 9 -9.09 -4.38 7.78
CA GLY A 9 -8.17 -5.48 7.40
C GLY A 9 -6.95 -5.59 8.32
N SER A 10 -6.36 -4.46 8.71
CA SER A 10 -5.23 -4.42 9.65
C SER A 10 -5.56 -4.87 11.08
N CYS A 11 -6.84 -5.00 11.43
CA CYS A 11 -7.29 -5.51 12.72
C CYS A 11 -7.58 -7.02 12.70
N GLN A 12 -7.61 -7.64 11.52
CA GLN A 12 -7.83 -9.07 11.38
C GLN A 12 -6.59 -9.88 11.76
N ALA A 13 -6.79 -11.15 12.08
CA ALA A 13 -5.71 -12.10 12.25
C ALA A 13 -4.99 -12.29 10.90
N ASN A 14 -3.66 -12.42 10.92
CA ASN A 14 -2.90 -12.79 9.74
C ASN A 14 -2.12 -14.08 10.02
N SER A 15 -2.56 -15.19 9.42
CA SER A 15 -1.95 -16.50 9.59
C SER A 15 -0.54 -16.58 9.01
N LEU A 16 -0.26 -15.82 7.95
CA LEU A 16 1.04 -15.74 7.27
C LEU A 16 2.12 -15.14 8.18
N PHE A 17 1.74 -14.16 9.01
CA PHE A 17 2.62 -13.51 9.98
C PHE A 17 2.42 -13.97 11.43
N GLY A 18 1.52 -14.93 11.67
CA GLY A 18 1.19 -15.42 13.01
C GLY A 18 0.56 -14.36 13.92
N THR A 19 -0.05 -13.32 13.37
CA THR A 19 -0.65 -12.24 14.17
C THR A 19 -2.08 -12.59 14.57
N SER A 20 -2.37 -12.46 15.86
CA SER A 20 -3.72 -12.56 16.40
C SER A 20 -4.57 -11.34 16.01
N PRO A 21 -5.91 -11.47 15.95
CA PRO A 21 -6.77 -10.33 15.65
C PRO A 21 -6.64 -9.27 16.76
N ALA A 22 -6.71 -8.00 16.36
CA ALA A 22 -6.63 -6.89 17.29
C ALA A 22 -7.85 -6.85 18.20
N THR A 23 -7.67 -6.29 19.40
CA THR A 23 -8.77 -5.99 20.32
C THR A 23 -8.81 -4.48 20.56
N CYS A 24 -10.01 -3.95 20.81
CA CYS A 24 -10.12 -2.55 21.20
C CYS A 24 -9.48 -2.34 22.57
N LEU A 25 -8.75 -1.24 22.72
CA LEU A 25 -8.37 -0.77 24.04
C LEU A 25 -9.63 -0.21 24.72
N MET A 26 -10.17 -0.92 25.70
CA MET A 26 -11.39 -0.56 26.42
C MET A 26 -11.07 0.30 27.64
N ASN A 27 -12.00 1.19 27.99
CA ASN A 27 -11.85 2.02 29.17
C ASN A 27 -12.05 1.18 30.45
N ASP A 28 -11.07 1.24 31.37
CA ASP A 28 -11.07 0.45 32.60
C ASP A 28 -12.26 0.77 33.53
N GLN A 29 -12.78 2.00 33.49
CA GLN A 29 -13.92 2.44 34.30
C GLN A 29 -15.28 2.15 33.62
N ASN A 30 -15.31 2.09 32.29
CA ASN A 30 -16.50 1.73 31.52
C ASN A 30 -16.13 0.86 30.31
N PRO A 31 -16.20 -0.47 30.44
CA PRO A 31 -15.83 -1.41 29.38
C PRO A 31 -16.69 -1.33 28.11
N LYS A 32 -17.79 -0.56 28.12
CA LYS A 32 -18.63 -0.30 26.94
C LYS A 32 -18.09 0.82 26.05
N LEU A 33 -17.06 1.56 26.50
CA LEU A 33 -16.46 2.67 25.77
C LEU A 33 -14.99 2.35 25.46
N SER A 34 -14.55 2.66 24.24
CA SER A 34 -13.14 2.62 23.88
C SER A 34 -12.38 3.75 24.58
N VAL A 35 -11.11 3.52 24.91
CA VAL A 35 -10.24 4.55 25.48
C VAL A 35 -10.10 5.71 24.49
N ALA A 36 -10.32 6.93 24.97
CA ALA A 36 -9.93 8.13 24.23
C ALA A 36 -8.40 8.15 24.15
N PRO A 37 -7.80 8.15 22.94
CA PRO A 37 -6.36 8.09 22.81
C PRO A 37 -5.71 9.31 23.48
N PHE A 38 -4.66 9.06 24.26
CA PHE A 38 -3.90 10.12 24.90
C PHE A 38 -3.05 10.84 23.83
N LEU A 39 -3.48 12.04 23.45
CA LEU A 39 -2.78 12.85 22.44
C LEU A 39 -1.74 13.81 23.04
N GLY A 40 -1.60 13.83 24.38
CA GLY A 40 -0.58 14.61 25.09
C GLY A 40 -0.82 16.12 25.17
N SER A 41 -1.40 16.75 24.14
CA SER A 41 -1.72 18.18 24.13
C SER A 41 -2.87 18.52 23.17
N SER A 42 -3.49 19.69 23.35
CA SER A 42 -4.50 20.22 22.42
C SER A 42 -3.92 20.51 21.03
N ALA A 43 -2.64 20.89 20.95
CA ALA A 43 -1.95 21.10 19.68
C ALA A 43 -1.82 19.80 18.89
N THR A 44 -1.45 18.70 19.57
CA THR A 44 -1.39 17.36 18.95
C THR A 44 -2.77 16.92 18.48
N ALA A 45 -3.81 17.13 19.30
CA ALA A 45 -5.19 16.81 18.90
C ALA A 45 -5.60 17.53 17.61
N LYS A 46 -5.32 18.83 17.53
CA LYS A 46 -5.61 19.64 16.33
C LYS A 46 -4.80 19.18 15.12
N ALA A 47 -3.56 18.73 15.30
CA ALA A 47 -2.76 18.18 14.22
C ALA A 47 -3.38 16.88 13.67
N PHE A 48 -3.83 15.97 14.54
CA PHE A 48 -4.51 14.74 14.12
C PHE A 48 -5.83 14.99 13.39
N GLU A 49 -6.57 16.04 13.75
CA GLU A 49 -7.77 16.46 13.00
C GLU A 49 -7.40 17.04 11.64
N THR A 50 -6.39 17.90 11.60
CA THR A 50 -5.93 18.53 10.35
C THR A 50 -5.44 17.50 9.33
N PHE A 51 -4.73 16.48 9.81
CA PHE A 51 -4.17 15.41 8.99
C PHE A 51 -4.97 14.10 9.15
N SER A 52 -6.29 14.17 9.37
CA SER A 52 -7.10 12.94 9.46
C SER A 52 -7.29 12.20 8.12
N PRO A 53 -7.47 12.87 6.96
CA PRO A 53 -7.09 12.25 5.66
C PRO A 53 -5.57 12.04 5.72
N PHE A 54 -4.84 11.28 4.92
CA PHE A 54 -3.37 11.06 5.11
C PHE A 54 -2.94 10.19 6.30
N ILE A 55 -3.55 10.26 7.50
CA ILE A 55 -3.24 9.31 8.58
C ILE A 55 -3.97 7.99 8.35
N CYS A 56 -3.23 6.87 8.41
CA CYS A 56 -3.78 5.50 8.31
C CYS A 56 -4.74 5.33 7.12
N GLN A 57 -4.36 5.87 5.96
CA GLN A 57 -5.14 5.73 4.74
C GLN A 57 -5.24 4.25 4.35
N GLU A 58 -6.45 3.78 4.08
CA GLU A 58 -6.64 2.51 3.39
C GLU A 58 -5.98 2.59 2.01
N ASN A 59 -5.00 1.73 1.77
CA ASN A 59 -4.41 1.56 0.45
C ASN A 59 -5.09 0.39 -0.28
N LEU A 60 -4.93 0.34 -1.60
CA LEU A 60 -5.34 -0.78 -2.45
C LEU A 60 -4.81 -2.12 -1.92
N PHE A 61 -3.60 -2.12 -1.34
CA PHE A 61 -2.99 -3.28 -0.71
C PHE A 61 -3.75 -3.79 0.52
N ASP A 62 -4.40 -2.91 1.27
CA ASP A 62 -5.23 -3.29 2.42
C ASP A 62 -6.56 -3.94 1.98
N LYS A 63 -6.99 -3.68 0.73
CA LYS A 63 -8.27 -4.16 0.19
C LYS A 63 -8.17 -5.45 -0.61
N LEU A 64 -7.05 -5.67 -1.30
CA LEU A 64 -6.93 -6.72 -2.30
C LEU A 64 -6.17 -7.96 -1.81
N GLU A 65 -5.76 -8.01 -0.54
CA GLU A 65 -4.78 -8.98 -0.03
C GLU A 65 -3.54 -9.10 -0.94
N LEU A 66 -3.21 -8.01 -1.65
CA LEU A 66 -2.08 -7.99 -2.56
C LEU A 66 -0.82 -7.77 -1.74
N SER A 67 -0.02 -8.83 -1.63
CA SER A 67 1.30 -8.73 -1.06
C SER A 67 2.20 -7.88 -1.96
N LEU A 68 2.83 -6.86 -1.38
CA LEU A 68 3.95 -6.15 -2.01
C LEU A 68 5.23 -6.98 -2.05
N PHE A 69 5.26 -8.13 -1.35
CA PHE A 69 6.40 -9.04 -1.43
C PHE A 69 6.34 -9.83 -2.74
N PRO A 70 7.46 -9.90 -3.48
CA PRO A 70 7.53 -10.68 -4.69
C PRO A 70 7.16 -12.15 -4.44
N THR A 71 6.18 -12.65 -5.18
CA THR A 71 5.85 -14.07 -5.30
C THR A 71 6.39 -14.63 -6.61
N LYS A 72 6.46 -15.96 -6.75
CA LYS A 72 6.88 -16.59 -8.00
C LYS A 72 6.01 -16.14 -9.19
N GLU A 73 4.71 -15.99 -8.96
CA GLU A 73 3.73 -15.60 -9.96
C GLU A 73 3.98 -14.16 -10.42
N THR A 74 4.12 -13.22 -9.48
CA THR A 74 4.36 -11.80 -9.78
C THR A 74 5.72 -11.56 -10.44
N ILE A 75 6.75 -12.36 -10.11
CA ILE A 75 8.06 -12.33 -10.79
C ILE A 75 7.92 -12.82 -12.24
N THR A 76 7.18 -13.91 -12.45
CA THR A 76 7.00 -14.53 -13.78
C THR A 76 6.24 -13.61 -14.74
N MET A 77 5.27 -12.84 -14.24
CA MET A 77 4.52 -11.85 -15.04
C MET A 77 5.44 -10.86 -15.77
N CYS A 78 6.60 -10.53 -15.20
CA CYS A 78 7.50 -9.55 -15.77
C CYS A 78 8.41 -10.07 -16.86
N GLN A 79 8.65 -11.39 -16.92
CA GLN A 79 9.55 -12.00 -17.91
C GLN A 79 10.92 -11.29 -17.98
N GLY A 80 11.42 -10.80 -16.84
CA GLY A 80 12.68 -10.07 -16.75
C GLY A 80 12.70 -8.66 -17.39
N LYS A 81 11.56 -8.11 -17.79
CA LYS A 81 11.46 -6.79 -18.42
C LYS A 81 10.97 -5.73 -17.42
N SER A 82 11.85 -4.80 -17.03
CA SER A 82 11.49 -3.65 -16.22
C SER A 82 10.48 -2.75 -16.96
N TYR A 83 9.63 -2.08 -16.19
CA TYR A 83 8.60 -1.12 -16.64
C TYR A 83 7.52 -1.70 -17.57
N ARG A 84 7.53 -3.01 -17.79
CA ARG A 84 6.47 -3.71 -18.52
C ARG A 84 5.13 -3.60 -17.79
N GLN A 85 4.05 -3.43 -18.54
CA GLN A 85 2.70 -3.55 -18.02
C GLN A 85 2.43 -5.00 -17.58
N CYS A 86 1.85 -5.15 -16.40
CA CYS A 86 1.36 -6.43 -15.91
C CYS A 86 -0.06 -6.25 -15.34
N GLN A 87 -0.78 -7.36 -15.12
CA GLN A 87 -2.18 -7.30 -14.71
C GLN A 87 -2.48 -8.32 -13.61
N PHE A 88 -3.31 -7.90 -12.65
CA PHE A 88 -3.90 -8.75 -11.63
C PHE A 88 -5.37 -9.03 -11.96
N PRO A 89 -5.97 -10.09 -11.36
CA PRO A 89 -7.41 -10.32 -11.45
C PRO A 89 -8.22 -9.06 -11.10
N GLY A 90 -9.33 -8.83 -11.80
CA GLY A 90 -10.15 -7.61 -11.59
C GLY A 90 -9.67 -6.38 -12.39
N ASN A 91 -8.89 -6.58 -13.46
CA ASN A 91 -8.38 -5.52 -14.35
C ASN A 91 -7.48 -4.49 -13.66
N ILE A 92 -6.83 -4.88 -12.56
CA ILE A 92 -5.87 -4.02 -11.86
C ILE A 92 -4.57 -4.03 -12.66
N THR A 93 -4.20 -2.86 -13.16
CA THR A 93 -2.94 -2.67 -13.89
C THR A 93 -1.79 -2.49 -12.90
N GLY A 94 -0.67 -3.14 -13.18
CA GLY A 94 0.58 -2.96 -12.46
C GLY A 94 1.75 -2.70 -13.39
N ILE A 95 2.89 -2.45 -12.77
CA ILE A 95 4.17 -2.23 -13.44
C ILE A 95 5.21 -3.20 -12.91
N CYS A 96 6.02 -3.73 -13.81
CA CYS A 96 7.19 -4.51 -13.44
C CYS A 96 8.28 -3.60 -12.90
N TYR A 97 8.46 -3.62 -11.58
CA TYR A 97 9.33 -2.68 -10.89
C TYR A 97 10.11 -3.39 -9.79
N ASN A 98 11.30 -2.87 -9.51
CA ASN A 98 12.13 -3.33 -8.40
C ASN A 98 11.85 -2.44 -7.18
N THR A 99 10.95 -2.89 -6.32
CA THR A 99 10.66 -2.19 -5.07
C THR A 99 11.77 -2.46 -4.06
N ARG A 100 12.41 -1.40 -3.54
CA ARG A 100 13.40 -1.49 -2.44
C ARG A 100 14.56 -2.48 -2.73
N PHE A 101 15.04 -2.53 -3.97
CA PHE A 101 16.11 -3.43 -4.42
C PHE A 101 15.79 -4.94 -4.29
N GLN A 102 14.51 -5.30 -4.24
CA GLN A 102 14.04 -6.68 -4.32
C GLN A 102 14.17 -7.26 -5.75
N VAL A 103 13.71 -8.49 -5.96
CA VAL A 103 13.60 -9.05 -7.31
C VAL A 103 12.55 -8.29 -8.13
N LEU A 104 12.75 -8.21 -9.44
CA LEU A 104 11.78 -7.62 -10.35
C LEU A 104 10.46 -8.41 -10.30
N SER A 105 9.37 -7.73 -9.93
CA SER A 105 8.04 -8.32 -9.88
C SER A 105 6.97 -7.32 -10.31
N CYS A 106 5.79 -7.85 -10.63
CA CYS A 106 4.62 -7.04 -10.93
C CYS A 106 4.10 -6.36 -9.66
N VAL A 107 3.98 -5.03 -9.68
CA VAL A 107 3.51 -4.23 -8.55
C VAL A 107 2.28 -3.40 -8.99
N PRO A 108 1.11 -3.57 -8.35
CA PRO A 108 -0.11 -2.82 -8.66
C PRO A 108 -0.16 -1.50 -7.88
N ASP A 109 0.81 -0.62 -8.12
CA ASP A 109 0.91 0.69 -7.46
C ASP A 109 1.03 1.81 -8.52
N ASP A 110 -0.01 2.64 -8.57
CA ASP A 110 -0.08 3.77 -9.49
C ASP A 110 1.06 4.79 -9.27
N ASN A 111 1.65 4.85 -8.06
CA ASN A 111 2.76 5.75 -7.79
C ASN A 111 4.02 5.36 -8.57
N TYR A 112 4.31 4.06 -8.75
CA TYR A 112 5.45 3.63 -9.57
C TYR A 112 5.21 3.89 -11.06
N ILE A 113 3.96 3.80 -11.52
CA ILE A 113 3.57 4.14 -12.89
C ILE A 113 3.76 5.64 -13.14
N ALA A 114 3.24 6.47 -12.23
CA ALA A 114 3.39 7.92 -12.30
C ALA A 114 4.85 8.37 -12.19
N LEU A 115 5.63 7.73 -11.31
CA LEU A 115 7.05 7.96 -11.17
C LEU A 115 7.79 7.67 -12.48
N ARG A 116 7.54 6.51 -13.11
CA ARG A 116 8.22 6.17 -14.35
C ARG A 116 7.86 7.14 -15.49
N ARG A 117 6.60 7.56 -15.61
CA ARG A 117 6.20 8.61 -16.56
C ARG A 117 6.98 9.91 -16.36
N LEU A 118 7.18 10.32 -15.10
CA LEU A 118 7.94 11.51 -14.76
C LEU A 118 9.43 11.36 -15.10
N GLU A 119 10.02 10.20 -14.83
CA GLU A 119 11.41 9.89 -15.20
C GLU A 119 11.63 9.99 -16.72
N ILE A 120 10.73 9.42 -17.51
CA ILE A 120 10.76 9.50 -18.98
C ILE A 120 10.68 10.97 -19.43
N ALA A 121 9.70 11.73 -18.92
CA ALA A 121 9.50 13.13 -19.29
C ALA A 121 10.71 14.02 -18.95
N LYS A 122 11.45 13.68 -17.89
CA LYS A 122 12.65 14.41 -17.46
C LYS A 122 13.96 13.84 -18.01
N GLY A 123 13.93 12.73 -18.75
CA GLY A 123 15.14 12.05 -19.24
C GLY A 123 16.03 11.53 -18.10
N ILE A 124 15.44 11.07 -17.00
CA ILE A 124 16.15 10.56 -15.82
C ILE A 124 16.11 9.03 -15.82
N GLY A 125 17.25 8.42 -15.46
CA GLY A 125 17.37 6.97 -15.33
C GLY A 125 17.50 6.26 -16.68
N PRO A 126 17.09 4.98 -16.77
CA PRO A 126 17.15 4.22 -18.01
C PRO A 126 16.31 4.86 -19.12
N VAL A 127 16.87 4.86 -20.34
CA VAL A 127 16.18 5.32 -21.55
C VAL A 127 14.90 4.51 -21.74
N CYS A 128 13.81 5.20 -22.11
CA CYS A 128 12.52 4.58 -22.39
C CYS A 128 12.65 3.55 -23.53
N ASP A 129 12.21 2.31 -23.27
CA ASP A 129 12.05 1.28 -24.30
C ASP A 129 10.63 1.35 -24.87
N PRO A 130 10.41 1.93 -26.07
CA PRO A 130 9.08 2.09 -26.62
C PRO A 130 8.39 0.75 -26.95
N ALA A 131 9.11 -0.37 -27.05
CA ALA A 131 8.49 -1.68 -27.26
C ALA A 131 7.85 -2.22 -25.98
N VAL A 132 8.39 -1.85 -24.81
CA VAL A 132 7.93 -2.33 -23.49
C VAL A 132 7.05 -1.29 -22.80
N GLU A 133 7.35 -0.01 -22.99
CA GLU A 133 6.85 1.10 -22.17
C GLU A 133 5.77 1.94 -22.88
N LYS A 134 5.37 1.62 -24.12
CA LYS A 134 4.33 2.34 -24.88
C LYS A 134 3.00 2.51 -24.13
N TRP A 135 2.68 1.59 -23.24
CA TRP A 135 1.46 1.65 -22.42
C TRP A 135 1.46 2.81 -21.41
N LEU A 136 2.62 3.42 -21.15
CA LEU A 136 2.75 4.57 -20.26
C LEU A 136 2.28 5.88 -20.90
N GLY A 137 1.96 5.90 -22.20
CA GLY A 137 1.58 7.11 -22.96
C GLY A 137 2.76 7.73 -23.67
#